data_AF-A0A1U8HV17-F1
#
_entry.id   AF-A0A1U8HV17-F1
#
_cell.length_a   1.000
_cell.length_b   1.000
_cell.length_c   1.000
_cell.angle_alpha   90.00
_cell.angle_beta   90.00
_cell.angle_gamma   90.00
#
_symmetry.space_group_name_H-M   'P 1'
#
loop_
_entity.id
_entity.type
_entity.pdbx_description
1 polymer ?
#
loop_
_entity_poly.entity_id
_entity_poly.type
_entity_poly.pdbx_seq_one_letter_code
_entity_poly.pdbx_strand_id
1 'polypeptide(L)'
;MIRREDNAVSTSEEGQDVGFYTRSERRYDLTNTIIEPIKGKTLVVKHKKEKMARLESPVNEPITANEAKKFLKFSKHRVLIDNGSALNVLPLSTLNRLPVDSSHMKMCQNIVRAFDGTERRFFNFFLNSSVLVLVLLMSTKTDGRVRQTIIVDQSGHGSFTTIQNAIDSVPSNNEVWTLIHVKAGIYNEKVTIPRDKPRILLQGESDRSTIVQFGDGGDSIRSSTLSLYADDFVAMDITFKNTYNLEPGKPITWAPAALINADMAAFYRCGFISVQDTLTDSEGRHYFENCYIEGAVDFIWGNGRSIYQGCNLNVTASAQRSGMAAYITAQARDSVVDHSGFVFKEGWIFGTGPAYLGRAYKPYARVLFYRTRMSGIIVPQGWAAWNYVGQENSIVYAEVDCTGAGANKSKRVAWEKKLSSKDLSYLLNINTFINNGGWIQRQPKGGS
;
A
#
# COMPACT_ATOMS: atom_id res chain seq x y z
N MET A 1 20.09 20.65 54.31
CA MET A 1 19.32 21.87 53.98
C MET A 1 18.76 21.68 52.58
N ILE A 2 17.44 21.42 52.44
CA ILE A 2 16.44 22.31 51.79
C ILE A 2 16.74 22.45 50.27
N ARG A 3 15.91 22.12 49.28
CA ARG A 3 14.49 21.71 49.16
C ARG A 3 14.34 21.03 47.79
N ARG A 4 13.49 20.01 47.68
CA ARG A 4 12.87 19.55 46.42
C ARG A 4 11.65 20.44 46.15
N GLU A 5 11.53 20.92 44.92
CA GLU A 5 10.26 21.39 44.35
C GLU A 5 10.06 20.63 43.03
N ASP A 6 9.07 19.74 43.06
CA ASP A 6 8.47 19.11 41.89
C ASP A 6 7.51 20.13 41.28
N ASN A 7 7.58 20.33 39.97
CA ASN A 7 6.48 20.90 39.20
C ASN A 7 6.28 20.11 37.92
N ALA A 8 5.05 19.62 37.78
CA ALA A 8 4.54 18.82 36.69
C ALA A 8 4.37 19.65 35.41
N VAL A 9 4.71 19.04 34.27
CA VAL A 9 4.17 19.42 32.96
C VAL A 9 3.49 18.19 32.38
N SER A 10 2.23 18.40 32.01
CA SER A 10 1.27 17.48 31.45
C SER A 10 1.77 16.78 30.18
N THR A 11 1.83 15.46 30.20
CA THR A 11 1.90 14.62 29.01
C THR A 11 0.48 14.29 28.55
N SER A 12 0.06 14.88 27.44
CA SER A 12 -1.06 14.38 26.64
C SER A 12 -0.48 13.87 25.31
N GLU A 13 -0.02 12.63 25.32
CA GLU A 13 0.24 11.86 24.08
C GLU A 13 -0.75 10.70 24.06
N GLU A 14 -1.90 10.90 23.41
CA GLU A 14 -2.66 9.79 22.83
C GLU A 14 -1.94 9.38 21.54
N GLY A 15 -0.89 8.59 21.68
CA GLY A 15 -0.29 7.85 20.58
C GLY A 15 -1.14 6.62 20.28
N GLN A 16 -1.93 6.66 19.22
CA GLN A 16 -2.44 5.44 18.59
C GLN A 16 -1.25 4.72 17.96
N ASP A 17 -0.76 3.70 18.66
CA ASP A 17 0.23 2.75 18.18
C ASP A 17 -0.41 1.88 17.09
N VAL A 18 -0.28 2.34 15.84
CA VAL A 18 -0.62 1.58 14.64
C VAL A 18 0.69 1.04 14.08
N GLY A 19 0.82 -0.29 14.06
CA GLY A 19 2.08 -0.99 13.79
C GLY A 19 2.74 -0.56 12.48
N PHE A 20 3.85 0.17 12.58
CA PHE A 20 4.70 0.48 11.44
C PHE A 20 5.57 -0.73 11.10
N TYR A 21 5.72 -1.04 9.81
CA TYR A 21 6.76 -1.96 9.33
C TYR A 21 8.12 -1.26 9.44
N THR A 22 8.71 -1.23 10.62
CA THR A 22 10.05 -0.67 10.81
C THR A 22 11.06 -1.63 10.23
N ARG A 23 11.98 -1.10 9.41
CA ARG A 23 13.22 -1.80 9.13
C ARG A 23 14.01 -1.83 10.43
N SER A 24 14.40 -3.01 10.90
CA SER A 24 15.21 -3.12 12.11
C SER A 24 16.39 -2.15 12.00
N GLU A 25 16.61 -1.29 12.99
CA GLU A 25 17.68 -0.28 13.07
C GLU A 25 19.11 -0.86 13.02
N ARG A 26 19.26 -2.12 12.63
CA ARG A 26 20.53 -2.80 12.50
C ARG A 26 21.23 -2.33 11.23
N ARG A 27 22.31 -1.56 11.42
CA ARG A 27 23.37 -1.37 10.43
C ARG A 27 23.90 -2.77 10.06
N TYR A 28 23.71 -3.18 8.80
CA TYR A 28 24.31 -4.41 8.31
C TYR A 28 25.78 -4.15 7.99
N ASP A 29 26.66 -4.67 8.84
CA ASP A 29 28.07 -4.76 8.51
C ASP A 29 28.25 -5.84 7.44
N LEU A 30 28.63 -5.42 6.24
CA LEU A 30 28.81 -6.28 5.07
C LEU A 30 30.21 -6.89 5.14
N THR A 31 30.37 -7.93 5.96
CA THR A 31 31.55 -8.79 5.92
C THR A 31 31.22 -10.10 5.23
N ASN A 32 32.03 -10.40 4.21
CA ASN A 32 32.01 -11.62 3.42
C ASN A 32 32.19 -12.86 4.30
N THR A 33 31.33 -13.86 4.13
CA THR A 33 31.68 -15.24 4.50
C THR A 33 31.53 -16.13 3.27
N ILE A 34 32.66 -16.35 2.62
CA ILE A 34 32.89 -17.48 1.71
C ILE A 34 32.77 -18.75 2.56
N ILE A 35 31.82 -19.63 2.25
CA ILE A 35 31.68 -20.94 2.91
C ILE A 35 32.23 -22.00 1.96
N GLU A 36 33.38 -22.59 2.31
CA GLU A 36 33.79 -23.91 1.81
C GLU A 36 33.30 -25.03 2.76
N PRO A 37 33.09 -26.26 2.26
CA PRO A 37 32.29 -27.26 2.95
C PRO A 37 33.13 -28.15 3.88
N ILE A 38 32.67 -28.37 5.11
CA ILE A 38 33.23 -29.39 6.01
C ILE A 38 32.19 -30.46 6.34
N LYS A 39 32.61 -31.71 6.16
CA LYS A 39 31.91 -32.99 6.37
C LYS A 39 31.37 -33.19 7.79
N GLY A 40 30.12 -33.63 7.86
CA GLY A 40 29.64 -34.82 8.58
C GLY A 40 29.64 -34.82 10.13
N LYS A 41 28.43 -34.91 10.71
CA LYS A 41 28.11 -35.95 11.71
C LYS A 41 26.59 -36.07 11.94
N THR A 42 26.19 -37.32 11.99
CA THR A 42 24.85 -37.92 12.16
C THR A 42 24.16 -37.50 13.47
N LEU A 43 22.88 -37.16 13.40
CA LEU A 43 21.98 -37.13 14.56
C LEU A 43 20.77 -38.05 14.32
N VAL A 44 20.55 -38.90 15.31
CA VAL A 44 19.64 -40.04 15.35
C VAL A 44 18.20 -39.58 15.53
N VAL A 45 17.31 -40.03 14.64
CA VAL A 45 15.85 -39.83 14.72
C VAL A 45 15.24 -40.90 15.65
N LYS A 46 14.53 -40.48 16.69
CA LYS A 46 13.58 -41.35 17.41
C LYS A 46 12.20 -41.26 16.76
N HIS A 47 11.78 -42.37 16.17
CA HIS A 47 10.42 -42.60 15.69
C HIS A 47 9.42 -42.62 16.85
N LYS A 48 8.32 -41.86 16.71
CA LYS A 48 7.06 -42.19 17.38
C LYS A 48 5.98 -42.32 16.29
N LYS A 49 5.46 -43.54 16.14
CA LYS A 49 4.36 -43.92 15.26
C LYS A 49 3.06 -43.28 15.78
N GLU A 50 2.43 -42.43 14.98
CA GLU A 50 0.99 -42.16 15.09
C GLU A 50 0.32 -42.28 13.72
N LYS A 51 -0.92 -42.74 13.78
CA LYS A 51 -1.70 -43.44 12.75
C LYS A 51 -2.15 -42.50 11.63
N MET A 52 -2.08 -42.98 10.39
CA MET A 52 -2.71 -42.35 9.21
C MET A 52 -4.22 -42.17 9.44
N ALA A 53 -4.69 -40.93 9.39
CA ALA A 53 -6.07 -40.58 9.09
C ALA A 53 -6.07 -39.76 7.79
N ARG A 54 -6.85 -40.22 6.82
CA ARG A 54 -7.12 -39.59 5.52
C ARG A 54 -7.69 -38.20 5.78
N LEU A 55 -7.04 -37.12 5.32
CA LEU A 55 -7.63 -35.78 5.36
C LEU A 55 -8.30 -35.51 4.01
N GLU A 56 -9.63 -35.60 4.03
CA GLU A 56 -10.50 -35.15 2.94
C GLU A 56 -10.49 -33.62 2.85
N SER A 57 -10.68 -33.12 1.62
CA SER A 57 -10.72 -31.72 1.22
C SER A 57 -11.72 -30.87 2.02
N PRO A 58 -11.43 -29.59 2.36
CA PRO A 58 -12.43 -28.72 2.95
C PRO A 58 -13.40 -28.22 1.87
N VAL A 59 -14.61 -28.79 1.90
CA VAL A 59 -15.83 -28.26 1.29
C VAL A 59 -16.39 -27.18 2.23
N ASN A 60 -16.95 -26.10 1.67
CA ASN A 60 -17.70 -25.09 2.40
C ASN A 60 -18.85 -25.74 3.20
N GLU A 61 -18.70 -25.91 4.51
CA GLU A 61 -19.83 -26.21 5.40
C GLU A 61 -20.37 -24.92 6.06
N PRO A 62 -21.70 -24.77 6.13
CA PRO A 62 -22.33 -23.65 6.84
C PRO A 62 -22.12 -23.75 8.35
N ILE A 63 -21.77 -22.62 8.96
CA ILE A 63 -21.57 -22.47 10.41
C ILE A 63 -22.85 -22.86 11.14
N THR A 64 -22.75 -23.69 12.18
CA THR A 64 -23.90 -24.12 12.95
C THR A 64 -24.43 -23.01 13.87
N ALA A 65 -25.74 -23.01 14.17
CA ALA A 65 -26.37 -21.99 15.02
C ALA A 65 -25.75 -21.86 16.44
N ASN A 66 -25.09 -22.91 16.94
CA ASN A 66 -24.37 -22.88 18.21
C ASN A 66 -22.99 -22.20 18.12
N GLU A 67 -22.32 -22.25 16.96
CA GLU A 67 -21.06 -21.53 16.72
C GLU A 67 -21.31 -20.03 16.50
N ALA A 68 -22.40 -19.68 15.80
CA ALA A 68 -22.86 -18.30 15.65
C ALA A 68 -23.23 -17.65 17.00
N LYS A 69 -23.86 -18.42 17.92
CA LYS A 69 -24.16 -17.96 19.28
C LYS A 69 -22.90 -17.68 20.12
N LYS A 70 -21.80 -18.41 19.88
CA LYS A 70 -20.50 -18.14 20.51
C LYS A 70 -19.88 -16.82 20.02
N PHE A 71 -20.04 -16.51 18.74
CA PHE A 71 -19.60 -15.24 18.14
C PHE A 71 -20.40 -14.03 18.65
N LEU A 72 -21.71 -14.18 18.87
CA LEU A 72 -22.59 -13.11 19.36
C LEU A 72 -22.37 -12.73 20.83
N LYS A 73 -21.74 -13.60 21.63
CA LYS A 73 -21.40 -13.30 23.03
C LYS A 73 -20.43 -12.11 23.17
N PHE A 74 -19.76 -11.72 22.08
CA PHE A 74 -18.83 -10.59 22.00
C PHE A 74 -19.44 -9.29 21.42
N SER A 75 -20.71 -9.28 21.00
CA SER A 75 -21.31 -8.16 20.26
C SER A 75 -22.56 -7.58 20.93
N LYS A 76 -22.41 -6.96 22.12
CA LYS A 76 -23.54 -6.41 22.90
C LYS A 76 -24.30 -5.21 22.27
N HIS A 77 -23.90 -4.72 21.08
CA HIS A 77 -24.42 -3.46 20.52
C HIS A 77 -24.76 -3.47 19.02
N ARG A 78 -24.88 -4.66 18.39
CA ARG A 78 -25.09 -4.78 16.94
C ARG A 78 -26.22 -5.75 16.61
N VAL A 79 -27.08 -5.40 15.65
CA VAL A 79 -28.19 -6.22 15.16
C VAL A 79 -27.91 -6.66 13.72
N LEU A 80 -28.13 -7.95 13.44
CA LEU A 80 -28.04 -8.52 12.10
C LEU A 80 -29.40 -8.41 11.39
N ILE A 81 -29.41 -7.89 10.17
CA ILE A 81 -30.57 -7.81 9.30
C ILE A 81 -30.31 -8.64 8.05
N ASP A 82 -31.17 -9.64 7.85
CA ASP A 82 -31.22 -10.45 6.64
C ASP A 82 -32.38 -9.96 5.76
N ASN A 83 -32.08 -9.56 4.52
CA ASN A 83 -33.09 -9.13 3.55
C ASN A 83 -33.23 -10.11 2.36
N GLY A 84 -32.74 -11.35 2.51
CA GLY A 84 -32.81 -12.39 1.49
C GLY A 84 -31.85 -12.21 0.31
N SER A 85 -31.08 -11.11 0.28
CA SER A 85 -30.06 -10.83 -0.76
C SER A 85 -28.67 -10.56 -0.18
N ALA A 86 -28.59 -10.04 1.05
CA ALA A 86 -27.35 -9.82 1.80
C ALA A 86 -27.61 -9.73 3.30
N LEU A 87 -26.59 -10.08 4.11
CA LEU A 87 -26.62 -9.98 5.56
C LEU A 87 -25.92 -8.68 5.99
N ASN A 88 -26.66 -7.76 6.61
CA ASN A 88 -26.16 -6.46 7.04
C ASN A 88 -26.10 -6.34 8.57
N VAL A 89 -25.14 -5.58 9.09
CA VAL A 89 -24.99 -5.31 10.53
C VAL A 89 -25.26 -3.84 10.81
N LEU A 90 -26.26 -3.53 11.64
CA LEU A 90 -26.63 -2.17 12.02
C LEU A 90 -26.46 -1.89 13.53
N PRO A 91 -26.05 -0.66 13.91
CA PRO A 91 -26.04 -0.22 15.30
C PRO A 91 -27.46 -0.04 15.86
N LEU A 92 -27.67 -0.44 17.12
CA LEU A 92 -28.98 -0.38 17.79
C LEU A 92 -29.53 1.07 17.92
N SER A 93 -28.65 2.06 17.98
CA SER A 93 -29.00 3.49 18.05
C SER A 93 -29.72 4.00 16.80
N THR A 94 -29.43 3.41 15.63
CA THR A 94 -30.06 3.77 14.36
C THR A 94 -31.47 3.20 14.26
N LEU A 95 -31.69 1.99 14.81
CA LEU A 95 -33.00 1.33 14.82
C LEU A 95 -34.02 2.07 15.69
N ASN A 96 -33.58 2.60 16.84
CA ASN A 96 -34.45 3.30 17.80
C ASN A 96 -34.89 4.71 17.36
N ARG A 97 -34.37 5.22 16.23
CA ARG A 97 -34.69 6.56 15.69
C ARG A 97 -35.73 6.51 14.56
N LEU A 98 -36.26 5.34 14.23
CA LEU A 98 -37.27 5.20 13.18
C LEU A 98 -38.66 5.55 13.73
N PRO A 99 -39.42 6.46 13.10
CA PRO A 99 -40.75 6.85 13.58
C PRO A 99 -41.79 5.74 13.35
N VAL A 100 -42.75 5.62 14.26
CA VAL A 100 -43.84 4.63 14.22
C VAL A 100 -45.18 5.37 14.34
N ASP A 101 -45.95 5.46 13.25
CA ASP A 101 -47.37 5.83 13.27
C ASP A 101 -48.15 4.91 12.31
N SER A 102 -49.29 4.40 12.78
CA SER A 102 -49.97 3.19 12.30
C SER A 102 -51.41 3.41 11.80
N SER A 103 -51.83 4.65 11.55
CA SER A 103 -53.26 4.96 11.44
C SER A 103 -53.95 4.69 10.08
N HIS A 104 -53.26 4.35 8.97
CA HIS A 104 -53.93 4.20 7.65
C HIS A 104 -53.35 3.12 6.70
N MET A 105 -53.24 1.84 7.12
CA MET A 105 -52.61 0.79 6.30
C MET A 105 -53.57 -0.32 5.82
N LYS A 106 -53.83 -0.38 4.50
CA LYS A 106 -54.29 -1.60 3.80
C LYS A 106 -53.11 -2.33 3.15
N MET A 107 -53.26 -3.65 3.02
CA MET A 107 -52.24 -4.69 3.17
C MET A 107 -51.40 -5.00 1.90
N CYS A 108 -50.07 -4.99 2.04
CA CYS A 108 -49.11 -5.79 1.25
C CYS A 108 -47.92 -6.14 2.19
N GLN A 109 -47.59 -7.43 2.33
CA GLN A 109 -46.71 -7.95 3.39
C GLN A 109 -45.29 -8.24 2.88
N ASN A 110 -44.26 -7.68 3.54
CA ASN A 110 -42.90 -8.25 3.58
C ASN A 110 -42.54 -8.54 5.05
N ILE A 111 -41.95 -9.70 5.32
CA ILE A 111 -41.64 -10.20 6.67
C ILE A 111 -40.14 -10.08 6.92
N VAL A 112 -39.75 -9.42 8.01
CA VAL A 112 -38.37 -9.45 8.53
C VAL A 112 -38.36 -10.19 9.87
N ARG A 113 -37.44 -11.16 10.01
CA ARG A 113 -37.27 -11.97 11.22
C ARG A 113 -36.02 -11.54 11.97
N ALA A 114 -36.16 -11.15 13.24
CA ALA A 114 -35.03 -10.98 14.13
C ALA A 114 -34.60 -12.34 14.73
N PHE A 115 -33.30 -12.51 15.02
CA PHE A 115 -32.73 -13.77 15.52
C PHE A 115 -33.11 -14.10 16.99
N ASP A 116 -33.86 -13.21 17.65
CA ASP A 116 -34.49 -13.47 18.97
C ASP A 116 -35.90 -14.09 18.84
N GLY A 117 -36.37 -14.34 17.61
CA GLY A 117 -37.69 -14.89 17.33
C GLY A 117 -38.80 -13.85 17.16
N THR A 118 -38.48 -12.55 17.25
CA THR A 118 -39.47 -11.49 17.08
C THR A 118 -39.67 -11.17 15.59
N GLU A 119 -40.89 -11.34 15.09
CA GLU A 119 -41.29 -10.90 13.73
C GLU A 119 -41.72 -9.43 13.76
N ARG A 120 -41.19 -8.61 12.83
CA ARG A 120 -41.67 -7.23 12.63
C ARG A 120 -41.98 -7.00 11.15
N ARG A 121 -43.16 -6.44 10.88
CA ARG A 121 -43.66 -6.12 9.53
C ARG A 121 -43.44 -4.63 9.24
N PHE A 122 -42.88 -4.31 8.07
CA PHE A 122 -42.65 -2.93 7.61
C PHE A 122 -43.48 -2.61 6.35
N PHE A 123 -43.90 -1.35 6.20
CA PHE A 123 -44.69 -0.85 5.06
C PHE A 123 -43.90 0.22 4.28
N ASN A 124 -43.91 0.15 2.94
CA ASN A 124 -43.38 1.18 2.03
C ASN A 124 -44.47 2.20 1.68
N PHE A 125 -44.12 3.49 1.61
CA PHE A 125 -45.02 4.59 1.23
C PHE A 125 -44.91 4.91 -0.27
N PHE A 126 -46.04 4.96 -0.97
CA PHE A 126 -46.17 5.67 -2.25
C PHE A 126 -47.13 6.84 -2.02
N LEU A 127 -46.65 8.08 -2.10
CA LEU A 127 -47.50 9.28 -2.09
C LEU A 127 -47.95 9.59 -3.52
N ASN A 128 -49.26 9.69 -3.70
CA ASN A 128 -49.87 10.24 -4.91
C ASN A 128 -49.69 11.77 -4.94
N SER A 129 -49.43 12.28 -6.14
CA SER A 129 -49.44 13.69 -6.57
C SER A 129 -48.37 14.63 -5.99
N SER A 130 -47.33 14.82 -6.81
CA SER A 130 -46.50 16.04 -6.99
C SER A 130 -45.27 16.32 -6.10
N VAL A 131 -44.86 15.43 -5.19
CA VAL A 131 -43.47 15.46 -4.69
C VAL A 131 -42.91 14.04 -4.62
N LEU A 132 -42.25 13.64 -5.71
CA LEU A 132 -41.49 12.40 -5.79
C LEU A 132 -40.21 12.56 -4.94
N VAL A 133 -40.27 12.30 -3.63
CA VAL A 133 -39.04 12.06 -2.85
C VAL A 133 -38.62 10.62 -3.11
N LEU A 134 -38.02 10.42 -4.28
CA LEU A 134 -37.15 9.29 -4.52
C LEU A 134 -36.01 9.46 -3.50
N VAL A 135 -36.02 8.71 -2.40
CA VAL A 135 -34.77 8.42 -1.69
C VAL A 135 -33.99 7.50 -2.62
N LEU A 136 -33.45 8.10 -3.69
CA LEU A 136 -32.18 7.66 -4.20
C LEU A 136 -31.28 7.69 -2.98
N LEU A 137 -30.92 6.50 -2.48
CA LEU A 137 -29.53 6.28 -2.14
C LEU A 137 -28.76 6.61 -3.43
N MET A 138 -28.58 7.90 -3.69
CA MET A 138 -27.44 8.41 -4.41
C MET A 138 -26.30 7.86 -3.57
N SER A 139 -25.80 6.69 -3.97
CA SER A 139 -24.37 6.50 -3.99
C SER A 139 -23.89 7.74 -4.71
N THR A 140 -23.54 8.77 -3.93
CA THR A 140 -22.81 9.91 -4.45
C THR A 140 -21.55 9.22 -4.93
N LYS A 141 -21.51 8.93 -6.24
CA LYS A 141 -20.26 8.74 -6.93
C LYS A 141 -19.48 9.98 -6.51
N THR A 142 -18.50 9.81 -5.63
CA THR A 142 -17.56 10.88 -5.34
C THR A 142 -16.96 11.19 -6.68
N ASP A 143 -17.46 12.27 -7.27
CA ASP A 143 -17.08 12.74 -8.57
C ASP A 143 -15.62 13.16 -8.41
N GLY A 144 -14.73 12.64 -9.26
CA GLY A 144 -13.31 13.02 -9.32
C GLY A 144 -13.09 14.49 -9.71
N ARG A 145 -14.14 15.31 -9.59
CA ARG A 145 -14.16 16.73 -9.88
C ARG A 145 -13.44 17.49 -8.77
N VAL A 146 -12.35 18.13 -9.16
CA VAL A 146 -11.66 19.14 -8.37
C VAL A 146 -12.63 20.28 -8.03
N ARG A 147 -12.71 20.64 -6.75
CA ARG A 147 -13.58 21.71 -6.23
C ARG A 147 -12.81 22.95 -5.78
N GLN A 148 -11.53 22.77 -5.44
CA GLN A 148 -10.66 23.84 -4.99
C GLN A 148 -9.30 23.71 -5.69
N THR A 149 -8.70 24.85 -6.03
CA THR A 149 -7.36 24.92 -6.62
C THR A 149 -6.52 25.90 -5.83
N ILE A 150 -5.32 25.46 -5.45
CA ILE A 150 -4.30 26.23 -4.73
C ILE A 150 -3.06 26.23 -5.61
N ILE A 151 -2.49 27.41 -5.89
CA ILE A 151 -1.28 27.53 -6.71
C ILE A 151 -0.07 27.73 -5.79
N VAL A 152 0.98 26.94 -5.99
CA VAL A 152 2.26 27.09 -5.32
C VAL A 152 3.28 27.60 -6.32
N ASP A 153 3.89 28.74 -6.04
CA ASP A 153 4.86 29.40 -6.91
C ASP A 153 5.96 30.07 -6.06
N GLN A 154 7.21 29.61 -6.22
CA GLN A 154 8.36 30.15 -5.49
C GLN A 154 8.64 31.63 -5.80
N SER A 155 8.15 32.14 -6.93
CA SER A 155 8.29 33.55 -7.32
C SER A 155 7.28 34.48 -6.63
N GLY A 156 6.32 33.93 -5.88
CA GLY A 156 5.35 34.70 -5.10
C GLY A 156 4.07 35.08 -5.84
N HIS A 157 3.87 34.64 -7.09
CA HIS A 157 2.64 34.88 -7.87
C HIS A 157 1.53 33.86 -7.61
N GLY A 158 1.76 32.89 -6.72
CA GLY A 158 0.80 31.87 -6.30
C GLY A 158 0.13 32.19 -4.96
N SER A 159 -0.72 31.29 -4.48
CA SER A 159 -1.32 31.35 -3.13
C SER A 159 -0.28 31.11 -2.04
N PHE A 160 0.73 30.28 -2.31
CA PHE A 160 1.83 29.95 -1.41
C PHE A 160 3.15 29.87 -2.17
N THR A 161 4.27 30.04 -1.46
CA THR A 161 5.62 29.86 -2.00
C THR A 161 6.21 28.48 -1.71
N THR A 162 5.62 27.74 -0.77
CA THR A 162 6.03 26.38 -0.38
C THR A 162 4.87 25.39 -0.51
N ILE A 163 5.20 24.14 -0.76
CA ILE A 163 4.23 23.05 -0.91
C ILE A 163 3.61 22.72 0.45
N GLN A 164 4.42 22.67 1.51
CA GLN A 164 3.91 22.36 2.85
C GLN A 164 2.86 23.37 3.32
N ASN A 165 3.07 24.68 3.11
CA ASN A 165 2.08 25.69 3.52
C ASN A 165 0.75 25.54 2.74
N ALA A 166 0.82 25.14 1.46
CA ALA A 166 -0.39 24.87 0.69
C ALA A 166 -1.16 23.66 1.23
N ILE A 167 -0.46 22.58 1.60
CA ILE A 167 -1.07 21.41 2.25
C ILE A 167 -1.66 21.79 3.61
N ASP A 168 -0.94 22.59 4.40
CA ASP A 168 -1.37 23.05 5.72
C ASP A 168 -2.65 23.90 5.65
N SER A 169 -2.88 24.59 4.53
CA SER A 169 -4.09 25.37 4.29
C SER A 169 -5.34 24.54 3.94
N VAL A 170 -5.18 23.27 3.52
CA VAL A 170 -6.32 22.39 3.25
C VAL A 170 -7.01 22.03 4.57
N PRO A 171 -8.34 22.17 4.70
CA PRO A 171 -9.04 21.86 5.95
C PRO A 171 -8.85 20.39 6.37
N SER A 172 -8.79 20.16 7.69
CA SER A 172 -8.86 18.81 8.25
C SER A 172 -10.18 18.12 7.86
N ASN A 173 -10.14 16.81 7.70
CA ASN A 173 -11.20 15.95 7.19
C ASN A 173 -11.76 16.40 5.83
N ASN A 174 -10.87 16.84 4.93
CA ASN A 174 -11.23 17.37 3.62
C ASN A 174 -12.21 16.47 2.83
N GLU A 175 -13.39 17.01 2.54
CA GLU A 175 -14.47 16.24 1.91
C GLU A 175 -14.42 16.27 0.37
N VAL A 176 -13.64 17.18 -0.22
CA VAL A 176 -13.64 17.46 -1.66
C VAL A 176 -12.25 17.30 -2.25
N TRP A 177 -12.17 17.04 -3.56
CA TRP A 177 -10.87 17.03 -4.24
C TRP A 177 -10.29 18.44 -4.33
N THR A 178 -9.15 18.65 -3.67
CA THR A 178 -8.39 19.90 -3.69
C THR A 178 -7.13 19.72 -4.51
N LEU A 179 -7.03 20.46 -5.61
CA LEU A 179 -5.83 20.53 -6.45
C LEU A 179 -4.84 21.50 -5.83
N ILE A 180 -3.64 21.01 -5.52
CA ILE A 180 -2.46 21.82 -5.25
C ILE A 180 -1.60 21.78 -6.51
N HIS A 181 -1.66 22.84 -7.30
CA HIS A 181 -0.90 23.00 -8.53
C HIS A 181 0.46 23.67 -8.23
N VAL A 182 1.54 22.94 -8.46
CA VAL A 182 2.90 23.34 -8.13
C VAL A 182 3.64 23.75 -9.41
N LYS A 183 4.03 25.03 -9.48
CA LYS A 183 4.79 25.56 -10.61
C LYS A 183 6.14 24.86 -10.77
N ALA A 184 6.71 24.93 -11.97
CA ALA A 184 8.07 24.47 -12.20
C ALA A 184 9.05 25.15 -11.24
N GLY A 185 9.95 24.37 -10.65
CA GLY A 185 10.89 24.82 -9.63
C GLY A 185 11.49 23.66 -8.86
N ILE A 186 12.55 23.97 -8.10
CA ILE A 186 13.17 23.05 -7.14
C ILE A 186 12.77 23.51 -5.74
N TYR A 187 11.90 22.72 -5.12
CA TYR A 187 11.36 22.94 -3.78
C TYR A 187 12.23 22.18 -2.78
N ASN A 188 13.09 22.90 -2.05
CA ASN A 188 13.97 22.33 -1.03
C ASN A 188 13.26 22.23 0.32
N GLU A 189 12.32 21.30 0.44
CA GLU A 189 11.50 21.10 1.64
C GLU A 189 11.15 19.62 1.83
N LYS A 190 10.82 19.26 3.07
CA LYS A 190 10.10 18.01 3.34
C LYS A 190 8.61 18.27 3.29
N VAL A 191 7.88 17.36 2.64
CA VAL A 191 6.44 17.45 2.46
C VAL A 191 5.77 16.31 3.20
N THR A 192 4.87 16.64 4.13
CA THR A 192 4.01 15.67 4.81
C THR A 192 2.57 15.89 4.41
N ILE A 193 1.88 14.83 4.00
CA ILE A 193 0.43 14.80 3.79
C ILE A 193 -0.20 14.10 5.01
N PRO A 194 -0.73 14.87 5.98
CA PRO A 194 -1.22 14.32 7.24
C PRO A 194 -2.50 13.50 7.04
N ARG A 195 -2.72 12.49 7.90
CA ARG A 195 -3.84 11.53 7.77
C ARG A 195 -5.21 12.19 7.67
N ASP A 196 -5.41 13.33 8.33
CA ASP A 196 -6.65 14.11 8.33
C ASP A 196 -6.84 14.96 7.07
N LYS A 197 -5.97 14.87 6.06
CA LYS A 197 -6.08 15.66 4.81
C LYS A 197 -6.25 14.78 3.56
N PRO A 198 -7.30 13.95 3.47
CA PRO A 198 -7.54 13.13 2.29
C PRO A 198 -7.94 13.99 1.06
N ARG A 199 -8.02 13.36 -0.11
CA ARG A 199 -8.53 13.99 -1.36
C ARG A 199 -7.71 15.20 -1.82
N ILE A 200 -6.39 15.10 -1.69
CA ILE A 200 -5.45 16.05 -2.29
C ILE A 200 -4.96 15.49 -3.62
N LEU A 201 -5.06 16.31 -4.66
CA LEU A 201 -4.33 16.14 -5.92
C LEU A 201 -3.13 17.09 -5.92
N LEU A 202 -1.92 16.55 -5.78
CA LEU A 202 -0.67 17.30 -5.87
C LEU A 202 -0.12 17.20 -7.29
N GLN A 203 -0.21 18.26 -8.07
CA GLN A 203 0.14 18.24 -9.50
C GLN A 203 1.24 19.25 -9.81
N GLY A 204 2.38 18.77 -10.32
CA GLY A 204 3.43 19.63 -10.88
C GLY A 204 3.16 20.00 -12.34
N GLU A 205 4.05 20.80 -12.95
CA GLU A 205 4.00 21.12 -14.38
C GLU A 205 4.67 20.03 -15.24
N SER A 206 5.66 19.32 -14.69
CA SER A 206 6.29 18.11 -15.26
C SER A 206 7.20 17.47 -14.21
N ASP A 207 7.34 16.14 -14.27
CA ASP A 207 8.32 15.36 -13.52
C ASP A 207 9.77 15.83 -13.68
N ARG A 208 10.09 16.54 -14.76
CA ARG A 208 11.43 17.06 -15.06
C ARG A 208 11.66 18.49 -14.56
N SER A 209 10.59 19.26 -14.37
CA SER A 209 10.67 20.69 -14.03
C SER A 209 10.15 21.02 -12.63
N THR A 210 9.30 20.18 -12.04
CA THR A 210 8.81 20.33 -10.67
C THR A 210 9.41 19.25 -9.79
N ILE A 211 10.38 19.64 -8.95
CA ILE A 211 11.16 18.73 -8.11
C ILE A 211 11.03 19.14 -6.65
N VAL A 212 10.55 18.25 -5.81
CA VAL A 212 10.63 18.35 -4.35
C VAL A 212 11.85 17.57 -3.89
N GLN A 213 12.76 18.22 -3.18
CA GLN A 213 13.97 17.57 -2.70
C GLN A 213 14.36 17.94 -1.27
N PHE A 214 14.99 16.99 -0.60
CA PHE A 214 15.62 17.22 0.70
C PHE A 214 16.77 16.24 0.92
N GLY A 215 17.79 16.64 1.70
CA GLY A 215 18.99 15.83 1.95
C GLY A 215 19.04 15.29 3.37
N ASP A 216 18.22 14.28 3.68
CA ASP A 216 18.21 13.63 5.01
C ASP A 216 18.40 12.12 4.88
N GLY A 217 19.03 11.51 5.89
CA GLY A 217 19.32 10.09 5.89
C GLY A 217 19.64 9.53 7.28
N GLY A 218 19.60 8.22 7.41
CA GLY A 218 19.79 7.50 8.66
C GLY A 218 18.52 6.82 9.19
N ASP A 219 17.35 7.17 8.67
CA ASP A 219 16.07 6.65 9.11
C ASP A 219 15.14 6.40 7.91
N SER A 220 14.58 5.19 7.82
CA SER A 220 13.74 4.75 6.70
C SER A 220 12.33 5.37 6.66
N ILE A 221 11.97 6.16 7.68
CA ILE A 221 10.68 6.83 7.84
C ILE A 221 10.91 8.34 7.95
N ARG A 222 11.66 8.78 8.96
CA ARG A 222 11.86 10.21 9.30
C ARG A 222 12.67 10.96 8.25
N SER A 223 13.54 10.29 7.51
CA SER A 223 14.37 10.90 6.47
C SER A 223 13.66 11.04 5.11
N SER A 224 12.37 10.70 5.01
CA SER A 224 11.62 10.80 3.77
C SER A 224 11.48 12.25 3.28
N THR A 225 11.63 12.50 1.98
CA THR A 225 11.31 13.80 1.37
C THR A 225 9.80 14.01 1.30
N LEU A 226 9.05 13.00 0.87
CA LEU A 226 7.58 12.94 0.96
C LEU A 226 7.17 11.92 2.04
N SER A 227 6.29 12.32 2.96
CA SER A 227 5.63 11.43 3.91
C SER A 227 4.11 11.49 3.68
N LEU A 228 3.53 10.42 3.13
CA LEU A 228 2.10 10.34 2.83
C LEU A 228 1.38 9.42 3.82
N TYR A 229 0.43 9.99 4.56
CA TYR A 229 -0.42 9.27 5.52
C TYR A 229 -1.92 9.38 5.24
N ALA A 230 -2.33 10.22 4.28
CA ALA A 230 -3.73 10.48 3.95
C ALA A 230 -4.22 9.55 2.84
N ASP A 231 -5.38 8.95 3.07
CA ASP A 231 -6.06 8.15 2.06
C ASP A 231 -6.62 9.03 0.92
N ASP A 232 -6.98 8.40 -0.20
CA ASP A 232 -7.51 9.09 -1.38
C ASP A 232 -6.55 10.22 -1.85
N PHE A 233 -5.28 9.91 -2.06
CA PHE A 233 -4.27 10.87 -2.51
C PHE A 233 -3.89 10.64 -3.97
N VAL A 234 -3.62 11.71 -4.71
CA VAL A 234 -3.07 11.63 -6.06
C VAL A 234 -1.89 12.58 -6.21
N ALA A 235 -0.79 12.10 -6.78
CA ALA A 235 0.27 12.96 -7.30
C ALA A 235 0.46 12.78 -8.81
N MET A 236 0.73 13.86 -9.52
CA MET A 236 0.99 13.85 -10.95
C MET A 236 2.12 14.79 -11.33
N ASP A 237 2.92 14.40 -12.33
CA ASP A 237 3.87 15.30 -13.02
C ASP A 237 4.84 16.01 -12.06
N ILE A 238 5.35 15.28 -11.07
CA ILE A 238 6.23 15.81 -10.03
C ILE A 238 7.25 14.77 -9.58
N THR A 239 8.47 15.21 -9.24
CA THR A 239 9.54 14.33 -8.74
C THR A 239 9.80 14.57 -7.26
N PHE A 240 9.88 13.49 -6.49
CA PHE A 240 10.37 13.48 -5.11
C PHE A 240 11.79 12.90 -5.09
N LYS A 241 12.72 13.64 -4.50
CA LYS A 241 14.15 13.29 -4.53
C LYS A 241 14.78 13.44 -3.14
N ASN A 242 15.40 12.38 -2.68
CA ASN A 242 16.29 12.47 -1.52
C ASN A 242 17.75 12.61 -2.00
N THR A 243 18.40 13.70 -1.62
CA THR A 243 19.75 14.02 -2.10
C THR A 243 20.86 13.43 -1.23
N TYR A 244 20.55 12.88 -0.05
CA TYR A 244 21.56 12.49 0.95
C TYR A 244 22.62 11.53 0.39
N ASN A 245 22.18 10.44 -0.24
CA ASN A 245 23.08 9.41 -0.79
C ASN A 245 23.68 9.79 -2.16
N LEU A 246 23.23 10.89 -2.76
CA LEU A 246 23.72 11.39 -4.03
C LEU A 246 24.91 12.33 -3.85
N GLU A 247 25.18 12.76 -2.62
CA GLU A 247 26.33 13.59 -2.27
C GLU A 247 27.62 12.74 -2.20
N PRO A 248 28.66 13.08 -2.97
CA PRO A 248 29.92 12.36 -2.95
C PRO A 248 30.53 12.30 -1.55
N GLY A 249 31.04 11.13 -1.17
CA GLY A 249 31.77 10.93 0.09
C GLY A 249 30.88 10.69 1.32
N LYS A 250 29.54 10.83 1.22
CA LYS A 250 28.64 10.40 2.29
C LYS A 250 28.47 8.87 2.29
N PRO A 251 28.41 8.22 3.47
CA PRO A 251 28.09 6.81 3.54
C PRO A 251 26.65 6.58 3.09
N ILE A 252 26.42 5.57 2.25
CA ILE A 252 25.07 5.16 1.89
C ILE A 252 24.33 4.70 3.15
N THR A 253 23.12 5.22 3.33
CA THR A 253 22.21 4.88 4.42
C THR A 253 20.76 5.00 3.95
N TRP A 254 19.80 4.66 4.80
CA TRP A 254 18.38 4.89 4.57
C TRP A 254 18.09 6.35 4.27
N ALA A 255 17.64 6.66 3.05
CA ALA A 255 17.32 8.02 2.66
C ALA A 255 16.13 8.03 1.68
N PRO A 256 14.91 7.78 2.16
CA PRO A 256 13.76 7.62 1.27
C PRO A 256 13.43 8.92 0.53
N ALA A 257 13.08 8.80 -0.75
CA ALA A 257 12.43 9.88 -1.50
C ALA A 257 10.96 9.99 -1.10
N ALA A 258 10.29 8.87 -0.87
CA ALA A 258 8.91 8.85 -0.42
C ALA A 258 8.61 7.69 0.54
N LEU A 259 7.84 8.00 1.58
CA LEU A 259 7.10 7.07 2.40
C LEU A 259 5.62 7.16 2.03
N ILE A 260 5.02 6.02 1.71
CA ILE A 260 3.61 5.88 1.40
C ILE A 260 3.00 4.91 2.40
N ASN A 261 2.18 5.45 3.29
CA ASN A 261 1.48 4.71 4.33
C ASN A 261 0.01 5.19 4.40
N ALA A 262 -0.72 4.93 3.32
CA ALA A 262 -2.06 5.46 3.07
C ALA A 262 -2.82 4.52 2.13
N ASP A 263 -4.15 4.46 2.20
CA ASP A 263 -4.92 3.67 1.25
C ASP A 263 -5.40 4.49 0.04
N MET A 264 -5.54 3.84 -1.12
CA MET A 264 -6.07 4.49 -2.34
C MET A 264 -5.21 5.66 -2.83
N ALA A 265 -3.88 5.51 -2.80
CA ALA A 265 -2.95 6.49 -3.34
C ALA A 265 -2.56 6.18 -4.80
N ALA A 266 -2.54 7.19 -5.66
CA ALA A 266 -2.14 7.04 -7.06
C ALA A 266 -1.06 8.06 -7.48
N PHE A 267 -0.14 7.61 -8.33
CA PHE A 267 0.99 8.40 -8.82
C PHE A 267 1.07 8.25 -10.34
N TYR A 268 0.99 9.37 -11.07
CA TYR A 268 0.99 9.37 -12.53
C TYR A 268 2.15 10.22 -13.05
N ARG A 269 3.07 9.62 -13.80
CA ARG A 269 4.26 10.32 -14.32
C ARG A 269 5.02 11.05 -13.20
N CYS A 270 5.24 10.36 -12.09
CA CYS A 270 6.03 10.89 -10.98
C CYS A 270 7.45 10.32 -11.00
N GLY A 271 8.41 11.08 -10.46
CA GLY A 271 9.77 10.62 -10.20
C GLY A 271 10.01 10.32 -8.72
N PHE A 272 10.76 9.26 -8.44
CA PHE A 272 11.25 8.92 -7.10
C PHE A 272 12.74 8.60 -7.19
N ILE A 273 13.58 9.42 -6.56
CA ILE A 273 15.04 9.35 -6.75
C ILE A 273 15.77 9.33 -5.40
N SER A 274 16.50 8.24 -5.15
CA SER A 274 17.48 8.10 -4.06
C SER A 274 18.37 6.88 -4.36
N VAL A 275 18.99 6.27 -3.35
CA VAL A 275 19.87 5.09 -3.48
C VAL A 275 19.39 3.92 -2.63
N GLN A 276 19.34 4.08 -1.31
CA GLN A 276 18.82 3.05 -0.41
C GLN A 276 17.44 3.47 0.09
N ASP A 277 16.47 2.56 -0.06
CA ASP A 277 15.10 2.71 0.39
C ASP A 277 14.36 3.88 -0.28
N THR A 278 14.62 4.12 -1.58
CA THR A 278 14.03 5.23 -2.35
C THR A 278 12.51 5.36 -2.14
N LEU A 279 11.78 4.26 -2.29
CA LEU A 279 10.33 4.20 -2.19
C LEU A 279 9.92 3.22 -1.09
N THR A 280 9.52 3.76 0.05
CA THR A 280 8.89 3.00 1.13
C THR A 280 7.39 2.87 0.85
N ASP A 281 7.03 1.86 0.06
CA ASP A 281 5.66 1.45 -0.26
C ASP A 281 5.10 0.56 0.88
N SER A 282 4.69 1.22 1.97
CA SER A 282 4.54 0.61 3.29
C SER A 282 3.25 -0.20 3.45
N GLU A 283 2.09 0.45 3.36
CA GLU A 283 0.78 -0.18 3.58
C GLU A 283 -0.29 0.60 2.81
N GLY A 284 -1.31 -0.12 2.34
CA GLY A 284 -2.40 0.43 1.54
C GLY A 284 -2.42 -0.10 0.10
N ARG A 285 -3.41 0.34 -0.66
CA ARG A 285 -3.58 0.01 -2.08
C ARG A 285 -3.05 1.16 -2.93
N HIS A 286 -2.06 0.88 -3.77
CA HIS A 286 -1.39 1.90 -4.55
C HIS A 286 -1.38 1.61 -6.05
N TYR A 287 -1.40 2.68 -6.83
CA TYR A 287 -1.27 2.62 -8.28
C TYR A 287 -0.21 3.60 -8.77
N PHE A 288 0.81 3.08 -9.45
CA PHE A 288 1.86 3.88 -10.08
C PHE A 288 1.78 3.66 -11.58
N GLU A 289 1.62 4.74 -12.35
CA GLU A 289 1.52 4.67 -13.80
C GLU A 289 2.55 5.60 -14.47
N ASN A 290 3.38 5.01 -15.34
CA ASN A 290 4.41 5.71 -16.09
C ASN A 290 5.40 6.49 -15.20
N CYS A 291 5.66 5.99 -13.99
CA CYS A 291 6.59 6.61 -13.04
C CYS A 291 8.05 6.23 -13.34
N TYR A 292 8.96 7.10 -12.93
CA TYR A 292 10.40 6.84 -12.89
C TYR A 292 10.84 6.58 -11.46
N ILE A 293 11.50 5.44 -11.20
CA ILE A 293 11.96 5.06 -9.86
C ILE A 293 13.43 4.68 -9.94
N GLU A 294 14.26 5.34 -9.14
CA GLU A 294 15.71 5.17 -9.15
C GLU A 294 16.26 4.75 -7.79
N GLY A 295 17.13 3.75 -7.78
CA GLY A 295 17.88 3.38 -6.58
C GLY A 295 18.71 2.11 -6.73
N ALA A 296 19.26 1.64 -5.62
CA ALA A 296 20.23 0.55 -5.59
C ALA A 296 19.92 -0.50 -4.52
N VAL A 297 19.66 -0.11 -3.26
CA VAL A 297 19.46 -1.07 -2.16
C VAL A 297 18.02 -1.03 -1.70
N ASP A 298 17.30 -2.15 -1.88
CA ASP A 298 15.90 -2.32 -1.49
C ASP A 298 15.02 -1.14 -1.91
N PHE A 299 15.28 -0.57 -3.09
CA PHE A 299 14.82 0.78 -3.38
C PHE A 299 13.30 0.88 -3.59
N ILE A 300 12.61 -0.25 -3.72
CA ILE A 300 11.16 -0.37 -3.55
C ILE A 300 10.89 -1.42 -2.47
N TRP A 301 10.38 -1.01 -1.31
CA TRP A 301 10.20 -1.93 -0.18
C TRP A 301 8.98 -1.60 0.66
N GLY A 302 8.51 -2.58 1.43
CA GLY A 302 7.35 -2.46 2.32
C GLY A 302 6.26 -3.51 2.05
N ASN A 303 5.08 -3.34 2.62
CA ASN A 303 3.95 -4.27 2.57
C ASN A 303 2.76 -3.74 1.74
N GLY A 304 2.97 -2.78 0.84
CA GLY A 304 1.93 -2.26 -0.03
C GLY A 304 1.28 -3.32 -0.94
N ARG A 305 0.04 -3.05 -1.34
CA ARG A 305 -0.69 -3.79 -2.37
C ARG A 305 -0.72 -2.94 -3.63
N SER A 306 0.25 -3.14 -4.51
CA SER A 306 0.62 -2.11 -5.48
C SER A 306 0.76 -2.65 -6.89
N ILE A 307 0.26 -1.88 -7.86
CA ILE A 307 0.55 -2.08 -9.29
C ILE A 307 1.42 -0.94 -9.80
N TYR A 308 2.52 -1.31 -10.45
CA TYR A 308 3.45 -0.43 -11.14
C TYR A 308 3.30 -0.68 -12.65
N GLN A 309 2.50 0.13 -13.32
CA GLN A 309 2.13 0.01 -14.73
C GLN A 309 3.01 0.93 -15.58
N GLY A 310 3.76 0.37 -16.54
CA GLY A 310 4.60 1.15 -17.45
C GLY A 310 5.75 1.90 -16.77
N CYS A 311 6.11 1.55 -15.54
CA CYS A 311 7.16 2.25 -14.80
C CYS A 311 8.56 1.91 -15.31
N ASN A 312 9.44 2.90 -15.25
CA ASN A 312 10.86 2.80 -15.56
C ASN A 312 11.65 2.68 -14.26
N LEU A 313 12.37 1.57 -14.09
CA LEU A 313 13.18 1.27 -12.91
C LEU A 313 14.66 1.43 -13.27
N ASN A 314 15.27 2.55 -12.86
CA ASN A 314 16.69 2.81 -13.07
C ASN A 314 17.50 2.32 -11.87
N VAL A 315 18.29 1.27 -12.08
CA VAL A 315 19.13 0.67 -11.05
C VAL A 315 20.49 1.38 -11.01
N THR A 316 20.91 1.85 -9.83
CA THR A 316 22.17 2.57 -9.63
C THR A 316 23.14 1.79 -8.76
N ALA A 317 23.40 0.51 -9.08
CA ALA A 317 24.36 -0.32 -8.34
C ALA A 317 25.75 0.34 -8.24
N SER A 318 26.15 1.16 -9.22
CA SER A 318 27.41 1.91 -9.21
C SER A 318 27.50 2.97 -8.10
N ALA A 319 26.38 3.37 -7.49
CA ALA A 319 26.40 4.25 -6.32
C ALA A 319 26.96 3.51 -5.08
N GLN A 320 26.87 2.18 -5.06
CA GLN A 320 27.39 1.34 -3.98
C GLN A 320 28.89 1.06 -4.13
N ARG A 321 29.47 0.43 -3.10
CA ARG A 321 30.85 -0.08 -3.18
C ARG A 321 30.96 -1.07 -4.35
N SER A 322 32.09 -1.02 -5.06
CA SER A 322 32.36 -1.90 -6.20
C SER A 322 32.15 -3.37 -5.84
N GLY A 323 31.46 -4.11 -6.72
CA GLY A 323 31.14 -5.53 -6.54
C GLY A 323 29.86 -5.81 -5.75
N MET A 324 29.21 -4.81 -5.16
CA MET A 324 27.91 -5.00 -4.51
C MET A 324 26.78 -5.06 -5.52
N ALA A 325 25.90 -6.05 -5.38
CA ALA A 325 24.68 -6.12 -6.15
C ALA A 325 23.59 -5.22 -5.56
N ALA A 326 22.80 -4.61 -6.45
CA ALA A 326 21.57 -3.91 -6.12
C ALA A 326 20.40 -4.89 -5.87
N TYR A 327 19.35 -4.42 -5.20
CA TYR A 327 18.09 -5.14 -4.98
C TYR A 327 16.93 -4.20 -5.32
N ILE A 328 16.16 -4.54 -6.35
CA ILE A 328 15.04 -3.70 -6.80
C ILE A 328 13.92 -3.70 -5.77
N THR A 329 13.47 -4.89 -5.34
CA THR A 329 12.37 -5.01 -4.37
C THR A 329 12.77 -5.68 -3.06
N ALA A 330 12.20 -5.23 -1.95
CA ALA A 330 12.20 -5.94 -0.67
C ALA A 330 10.79 -5.98 -0.05
N GLN A 331 9.96 -6.94 -0.50
CA GLN A 331 8.54 -6.98 -0.15
C GLN A 331 8.30 -7.69 1.20
N ALA A 332 7.39 -7.14 2.00
CA ALA A 332 7.24 -7.40 3.43
C ALA A 332 5.98 -8.22 3.82
N ARG A 333 5.39 -8.97 2.89
CA ARG A 333 4.23 -9.81 3.19
C ARG A 333 4.58 -10.89 4.19
N ASP A 334 3.84 -10.94 5.30
CA ASP A 334 4.16 -11.77 6.48
C ASP A 334 3.16 -12.92 6.72
N SER A 335 2.10 -13.05 5.90
CA SER A 335 1.16 -14.18 6.01
C SER A 335 0.47 -14.56 4.69
N VAL A 336 -0.12 -15.77 4.66
CA VAL A 336 -0.91 -16.25 3.51
C VAL A 336 -2.23 -15.51 3.32
N VAL A 337 -2.82 -14.98 4.39
CA VAL A 337 -4.11 -14.26 4.35
C VAL A 337 -3.95 -12.78 3.99
N ASP A 338 -2.72 -12.26 4.07
CA ASP A 338 -2.39 -10.92 3.59
C ASP A 338 -2.53 -10.86 2.06
N HIS A 339 -3.19 -9.81 1.56
CA HIS A 339 -3.41 -9.59 0.13
C HIS A 339 -2.38 -8.64 -0.51
N SER A 340 -1.38 -8.17 0.25
CA SER A 340 -0.28 -7.32 -0.24
C SER A 340 0.60 -7.96 -1.30
N GLY A 341 1.40 -7.15 -2.00
CA GLY A 341 2.30 -7.61 -3.04
C GLY A 341 2.59 -6.52 -4.05
N PHE A 342 3.73 -6.64 -4.71
CA PHE A 342 4.12 -5.71 -5.77
C PHE A 342 3.98 -6.39 -7.13
N VAL A 343 3.22 -5.74 -8.04
CA VAL A 343 3.02 -6.21 -9.40
C VAL A 343 3.56 -5.16 -10.37
N PHE A 344 4.63 -5.49 -11.07
CA PHE A 344 5.22 -4.66 -12.12
C PHE A 344 4.74 -5.14 -13.48
N LYS A 345 4.11 -4.26 -14.25
CA LYS A 345 3.45 -4.59 -15.51
C LYS A 345 3.96 -3.69 -16.62
N GLU A 346 4.47 -4.30 -17.69
CA GLU A 346 4.80 -3.62 -18.95
C GLU A 346 5.81 -2.46 -18.78
N GLY A 347 6.70 -2.57 -17.80
CA GLY A 347 7.73 -1.58 -17.50
C GLY A 347 9.11 -1.93 -18.09
N TRP A 348 10.13 -1.15 -17.69
CA TRP A 348 11.51 -1.36 -18.13
C TRP A 348 12.50 -1.24 -16.97
N ILE A 349 13.38 -2.23 -16.83
CA ILE A 349 14.49 -2.24 -15.87
C ILE A 349 15.82 -2.02 -16.60
N PHE A 350 16.54 -0.99 -16.20
CA PHE A 350 17.83 -0.59 -16.78
C PHE A 350 18.76 0.06 -15.75
N GLY A 351 19.90 0.55 -16.20
CA GLY A 351 20.88 1.24 -15.35
C GLY A 351 22.20 0.46 -15.24
N THR A 352 22.75 0.43 -14.03
CA THR A 352 24.02 -0.20 -13.68
C THR A 352 23.78 -1.44 -12.81
N GLY A 353 24.51 -2.52 -13.10
CA GLY A 353 24.44 -3.79 -12.38
C GLY A 353 25.75 -4.16 -11.68
N PRO A 354 25.81 -5.33 -11.02
CA PRO A 354 24.77 -6.37 -11.00
C PRO A 354 23.56 -6.04 -10.13
N ALA A 355 22.38 -6.60 -10.45
CA ALA A 355 21.15 -6.38 -9.70
C ALA A 355 20.29 -7.64 -9.55
N TYR A 356 19.71 -7.84 -8.37
CA TYR A 356 18.63 -8.78 -8.12
C TYR A 356 17.28 -8.08 -8.35
N LEU A 357 16.32 -8.82 -8.89
CA LEU A 357 14.91 -8.41 -8.99
C LEU A 357 14.30 -8.16 -7.61
N GLY A 358 14.75 -8.92 -6.60
CA GLY A 358 14.36 -8.65 -5.23
C GLY A 358 14.90 -9.64 -4.22
N ARG A 359 14.70 -9.30 -2.95
CA ARG A 359 14.96 -10.19 -1.82
C ARG A 359 13.81 -10.20 -0.82
N ALA A 360 13.53 -11.34 -0.21
CA ALA A 360 12.36 -11.48 0.69
C ALA A 360 12.61 -10.78 2.02
N TYR A 361 11.93 -9.66 2.26
CA TYR A 361 12.01 -8.98 3.56
C TYR A 361 11.23 -9.74 4.63
N LYS A 362 10.15 -10.44 4.24
CA LYS A 362 9.30 -11.27 5.11
C LYS A 362 8.99 -12.63 4.45
N PRO A 363 8.59 -13.65 5.23
CA PRO A 363 8.53 -15.05 4.78
C PRO A 363 7.51 -15.33 3.67
N TYR A 364 6.50 -14.47 3.48
CA TYR A 364 5.45 -14.63 2.46
C TYR A 364 5.57 -13.60 1.33
N ALA A 365 6.75 -13.00 1.17
CA ALA A 365 7.02 -11.95 0.21
C ALA A 365 6.46 -12.27 -1.17
N ARG A 366 5.77 -11.29 -1.79
CA ARG A 366 5.10 -11.48 -3.08
C ARG A 366 5.43 -10.39 -4.08
N VAL A 367 6.09 -10.78 -5.18
CA VAL A 367 6.48 -9.88 -6.28
C VAL A 367 6.26 -10.58 -7.63
N LEU A 368 5.62 -9.87 -8.55
CA LEU A 368 5.41 -10.32 -9.93
C LEU A 368 5.99 -9.29 -10.91
N PHE A 369 6.87 -9.72 -11.81
CA PHE A 369 7.21 -8.98 -13.02
C PHE A 369 6.48 -9.59 -14.21
N TYR A 370 5.63 -8.81 -14.87
CA TYR A 370 4.83 -9.22 -16.02
C TYR A 370 5.14 -8.34 -17.23
N ARG A 371 5.52 -8.96 -18.35
CA ARG A 371 5.88 -8.27 -19.61
C ARG A 371 6.87 -7.12 -19.42
N THR A 372 7.75 -7.24 -18.43
CA THR A 372 8.75 -6.23 -18.12
C THR A 372 10.00 -6.48 -18.96
N ARG A 373 10.51 -5.42 -19.60
CA ARG A 373 11.79 -5.49 -20.33
C ARG A 373 12.94 -5.36 -19.33
N MET A 374 13.95 -6.21 -19.44
CA MET A 374 15.10 -6.25 -18.53
C MET A 374 16.41 -6.14 -19.32
N SER A 375 17.18 -5.09 -19.04
CA SER A 375 18.56 -4.98 -19.53
C SER A 375 19.47 -6.06 -18.93
N GLY A 376 20.67 -6.23 -19.48
CA GLY A 376 21.64 -7.27 -19.06
C GLY A 376 22.28 -7.09 -17.68
N ILE A 377 21.69 -6.25 -16.81
CA ILE A 377 22.19 -5.98 -15.46
C ILE A 377 21.68 -6.98 -14.41
N ILE A 378 20.63 -7.73 -14.74
CA ILE A 378 20.00 -8.68 -13.81
C ILE A 378 20.90 -9.91 -13.66
N VAL A 379 21.21 -10.28 -12.42
CA VAL A 379 22.01 -11.47 -12.13
C VAL A 379 21.27 -12.74 -12.57
N PRO A 380 21.97 -13.80 -13.01
CA PRO A 380 21.33 -15.01 -13.52
C PRO A 380 20.34 -15.66 -12.54
N GLN A 381 20.65 -15.61 -11.23
CA GLN A 381 19.81 -16.11 -10.14
C GLN A 381 18.47 -15.38 -10.04
N GLY A 382 18.41 -14.10 -10.44
CA GLY A 382 17.23 -13.22 -10.38
C GLY A 382 16.85 -12.76 -8.98
N TRP A 383 16.74 -13.69 -8.03
CA TRP A 383 16.13 -13.46 -6.73
C TRP A 383 16.99 -13.96 -5.57
N ALA A 384 16.80 -13.38 -4.39
CA ALA A 384 17.42 -13.84 -3.15
C ALA A 384 16.37 -14.10 -2.04
N ALA A 385 16.52 -15.19 -1.30
CA ALA A 385 15.63 -15.50 -0.17
C ALA A 385 15.97 -14.71 1.11
N TRP A 386 17.09 -13.96 1.10
CA TRP A 386 17.62 -13.23 2.26
C TRP A 386 17.78 -14.14 3.48
N ASN A 387 17.03 -13.89 4.56
CA ASN A 387 17.09 -14.68 5.79
C ASN A 387 16.19 -15.93 5.76
N TYR A 388 15.48 -16.17 4.65
CA TYR A 388 14.52 -17.26 4.48
C TYR A 388 15.05 -18.39 3.59
N VAL A 389 16.37 -18.53 3.50
CA VAL A 389 16.99 -19.69 2.83
C VAL A 389 16.53 -20.98 3.51
N GLY A 390 16.05 -21.95 2.72
CA GLY A 390 15.41 -23.16 3.21
C GLY A 390 13.91 -23.03 3.56
N GLN A 391 13.34 -21.83 3.44
CA GLN A 391 11.92 -21.53 3.69
C GLN A 391 11.26 -20.85 2.48
N GLU A 392 11.81 -21.04 1.27
CA GLU A 392 11.39 -20.34 0.06
C GLU A 392 10.01 -20.79 -0.45
N ASN A 393 9.46 -21.87 0.10
CA ASN A 393 8.17 -22.42 -0.30
C ASN A 393 7.02 -21.42 -0.16
N SER A 394 7.08 -20.53 0.83
CA SER A 394 6.07 -19.49 1.09
C SER A 394 6.28 -18.20 0.29
N ILE A 395 7.47 -17.98 -0.29
CA ILE A 395 7.77 -16.80 -1.11
C ILE A 395 7.11 -16.95 -2.48
N VAL A 396 6.50 -15.87 -2.98
CA VAL A 396 5.86 -15.81 -4.30
C VAL A 396 6.57 -14.80 -5.18
N TYR A 397 7.70 -15.22 -5.77
CA TYR A 397 8.43 -14.45 -6.78
C TYR A 397 8.27 -15.10 -8.15
N ALA A 398 7.88 -14.32 -9.15
CA ALA A 398 7.60 -14.82 -10.48
C ALA A 398 7.90 -13.79 -11.58
N GLU A 399 8.44 -14.28 -12.69
CA GLU A 399 8.57 -13.55 -13.95
C GLU A 399 7.72 -14.20 -15.06
N VAL A 400 6.82 -13.43 -15.66
CA VAL A 400 5.93 -13.89 -16.75
C VAL A 400 6.09 -12.98 -17.97
N ASP A 401 6.35 -13.59 -19.13
CA ASP A 401 6.52 -12.90 -20.43
C ASP A 401 7.51 -11.73 -20.44
N CYS A 402 8.49 -11.73 -19.52
CA CYS A 402 9.55 -10.73 -19.48
C CYS A 402 10.53 -10.93 -20.63
N THR A 403 11.12 -9.83 -21.13
CA THR A 403 11.98 -9.84 -22.33
C THR A 403 13.29 -9.10 -22.10
N GLY A 404 14.25 -9.25 -23.02
CA GLY A 404 15.57 -8.62 -22.94
C GLY A 404 16.64 -9.52 -22.30
N ALA A 405 17.89 -9.06 -22.32
CA ALA A 405 19.04 -9.86 -21.91
C ALA A 405 18.98 -10.31 -20.44
N GLY A 406 18.41 -9.48 -19.56
CA GLY A 406 18.24 -9.80 -18.13
C GLY A 406 17.13 -10.81 -17.84
N ALA A 407 16.22 -11.07 -18.79
CA ALA A 407 15.08 -11.96 -18.62
C ALA A 407 15.41 -13.45 -18.91
N ASN A 408 16.68 -13.80 -19.13
CA ASN A 408 17.07 -15.19 -19.33
C ASN A 408 16.91 -15.99 -18.02
N LYS A 409 15.95 -16.93 -18.02
CA LYS A 409 15.60 -17.72 -16.83
C LYS A 409 16.36 -19.04 -16.65
N SER A 410 17.28 -19.39 -17.55
CA SER A 410 17.99 -20.69 -17.55
C SER A 410 18.80 -20.98 -16.28
N LYS A 411 19.15 -19.95 -15.51
CA LYS A 411 19.93 -20.03 -14.26
C LYS A 411 19.22 -19.40 -13.06
N ARG A 412 17.90 -19.15 -13.17
CA ARG A 412 17.12 -18.63 -12.05
C ARG A 412 17.15 -19.61 -10.88
N VAL A 413 16.96 -19.07 -9.69
CA VAL A 413 16.73 -19.89 -8.50
C VAL A 413 15.62 -20.91 -8.74
N ALA A 414 15.82 -22.15 -8.32
CA ALA A 414 14.87 -23.25 -8.59
C ALA A 414 13.51 -23.08 -7.90
N TRP A 415 13.42 -22.21 -6.88
CA TRP A 415 12.21 -21.94 -6.12
C TRP A 415 11.36 -20.78 -6.69
N GLU A 416 11.78 -20.15 -7.79
CA GLU A 416 10.94 -19.18 -8.51
C GLU A 416 9.57 -19.82 -8.84
N LYS A 417 8.48 -19.10 -8.57
CA LYS A 417 7.14 -19.64 -8.72
C LYS A 417 6.66 -19.53 -10.15
N LYS A 418 6.09 -20.63 -10.65
CA LYS A 418 5.20 -20.62 -11.80
C LYS A 418 3.77 -20.42 -11.31
N LEU A 419 3.21 -19.24 -11.56
CA LEU A 419 1.85 -18.91 -11.15
C LEU A 419 0.81 -19.70 -11.97
N SER A 420 -0.31 -20.06 -11.32
CA SER A 420 -1.48 -20.60 -12.02
C SER A 420 -2.14 -19.50 -12.86
N SER A 421 -2.90 -19.87 -13.90
CA SER A 421 -3.65 -18.90 -14.71
C SER A 421 -4.61 -18.06 -13.87
N LYS A 422 -5.18 -18.66 -12.80
CA LYS A 422 -6.08 -17.98 -11.86
C LYS A 422 -5.34 -16.92 -11.04
N ASP A 423 -4.22 -17.29 -10.43
CA ASP A 423 -3.43 -16.36 -9.59
C ASP A 423 -2.85 -15.23 -10.43
N LEU A 424 -2.35 -15.55 -11.61
CA LEU A 424 -1.85 -14.56 -12.56
C LEU A 424 -2.96 -13.58 -12.97
N SER A 425 -4.15 -14.08 -13.33
CA SER A 425 -5.29 -13.22 -13.70
C SER A 425 -5.74 -12.34 -12.55
N TYR A 426 -5.72 -12.86 -11.31
CA TYR A 426 -6.05 -12.08 -10.12
C TYR A 426 -5.05 -10.94 -9.89
N LEU A 427 -3.74 -11.20 -9.94
CA LEU A 427 -2.69 -10.20 -9.71
C LEU A 427 -2.64 -9.13 -10.80
N LEU A 428 -2.89 -9.50 -12.06
CA LEU A 428 -2.84 -8.55 -13.19
C LEU A 428 -4.09 -7.68 -13.32
N ASN A 429 -5.22 -8.10 -12.76
CA ASN A 429 -6.47 -7.36 -12.89
C ASN A 429 -6.52 -6.24 -11.85
N ILE A 430 -6.31 -5.00 -12.31
CA ILE A 430 -6.35 -3.78 -11.50
C ILE A 430 -7.64 -3.71 -10.66
N ASN A 431 -8.80 -4.05 -11.24
CA ASN A 431 -10.10 -3.97 -10.57
C ASN A 431 -10.22 -4.92 -9.38
N THR A 432 -9.64 -6.12 -9.46
CA THR A 432 -9.70 -7.09 -8.36
C THR A 432 -8.51 -6.98 -7.40
N PHE A 433 -7.33 -6.62 -7.92
CA PHE A 433 -6.10 -6.59 -7.14
C PHE A 433 -5.90 -5.29 -6.38
N ILE A 434 -6.36 -4.14 -6.84
CA ILE A 434 -6.21 -2.90 -6.03
C ILE A 434 -7.49 -2.08 -6.01
N ASN A 435 -8.28 -2.13 -7.08
CA ASN A 435 -9.39 -1.21 -7.31
C ASN A 435 -10.77 -1.80 -6.96
N ASN A 436 -10.83 -2.67 -5.94
CA ASN A 436 -12.09 -3.09 -5.37
C ASN A 436 -12.85 -1.86 -4.84
N GLY A 437 -14.08 -1.64 -5.32
CA GLY A 437 -14.87 -0.45 -5.01
C GLY A 437 -14.61 0.76 -5.93
N GLY A 438 -13.81 0.61 -7.00
CA GLY A 438 -13.68 1.61 -8.06
C GLY A 438 -13.12 2.95 -7.59
N TRP A 439 -12.16 2.96 -6.66
CA TRP A 439 -11.56 4.20 -6.15
C TRP A 439 -10.74 4.92 -7.21
N ILE A 440 -10.04 4.22 -8.09
CA ILE A 440 -9.26 4.84 -9.19
C ILE A 440 -10.16 5.67 -10.10
N GLN A 441 -11.35 5.19 -10.45
CA GLN A 441 -12.29 5.94 -11.30
C GLN A 441 -12.92 7.15 -10.60
N ARG A 442 -12.86 7.20 -9.26
CA ARG A 442 -13.38 8.31 -8.44
C ARG A 442 -12.32 9.37 -8.13
N GLN A 443 -11.08 9.14 -8.55
CA GLN A 443 -10.01 10.11 -8.47
C GLN A 443 -10.06 11.10 -9.65
N PRO A 444 -9.55 12.33 -9.46
CA PRO A 444 -9.37 13.26 -10.54
C PRO A 444 -8.43 12.69 -11.59
N LYS A 445 -8.82 12.84 -12.85
CA LYS A 445 -7.90 12.65 -13.98
C LYS A 445 -7.25 14.02 -14.22
N GLY A 446 -5.92 14.08 -14.24
CA GLY A 446 -5.21 15.33 -14.53
C GLY A 446 -5.81 15.97 -15.79
N GLY A 447 -6.20 17.23 -15.68
CA GLY A 447 -6.73 17.99 -16.81
C GLY A 447 -5.65 18.05 -17.90
N SER A 448 -6.01 17.63 -19.11
CA SER A 448 -5.23 17.85 -20.33
C SER A 448 -5.20 19.32 -20.70
#